data_AF-A0A439CVD0-F1
#
_entry.id   AF-A0A439CVD0-F1
#
_cell.length_a   1.000
_cell.length_b   1.000
_cell.length_c   1.000
_cell.angle_alpha   90.00
_cell.angle_beta   90.00
_cell.angle_gamma   90.00
#
_symmetry.space_group_name_H-M   'P 1'
#
loop_
_entity.id
_entity.type
_entity.pdbx_description
1 polymer ?
#
loop_
_entity_poly.entity_id
_entity_poly.type
_entity_poly.pdbx_seq_one_letter_code
_entity_poly.pdbx_strand_id
1 'polypeptide(L)'
;MGAGDSNTSPTEGATEGRAPSAGESISTEDISAGKAYESQRLDVIVSRGDPIDAPQYRHTELLIQHLSQDGTVLWRRYLHVAGAAGFFEREELDYDPTSSELFAGLVPVTTIAVSTSADRRLRDAIWSTPVNNADRSWNCQNYVGDALYSCTEAGLVSTEETENAIDGMTDLILEAPDLG
;
A
#
# COMPACT_ATOMS: atom_id res chain seq x y z
N MET A 1 -2.77 -69.20 -38.60
CA MET A 1 -3.48 -68.04 -39.19
C MET A 1 -3.51 -66.95 -38.12
N GLY A 2 -2.95 -65.77 -38.43
CA GLY A 2 -2.97 -64.52 -37.63
C GLY A 2 -2.13 -64.55 -36.34
N ALA A 3 -0.98 -63.87 -36.22
CA ALA A 3 -0.77 -62.42 -36.05
C ALA A 3 -1.37 -61.89 -34.72
N GLY A 4 -0.67 -61.19 -33.83
CA GLY A 4 0.64 -60.54 -33.98
C GLY A 4 1.22 -60.06 -32.65
N ASP A 5 2.41 -59.50 -32.79
CA ASP A 5 3.38 -59.07 -31.79
C ASP A 5 2.92 -57.91 -30.91
N SER A 6 3.50 -57.76 -29.71
CA SER A 6 4.50 -56.70 -29.46
C SER A 6 5.00 -56.69 -28.01
N ASN A 7 6.33 -56.79 -27.91
CA ASN A 7 7.16 -56.46 -26.76
C ASN A 7 7.76 -55.08 -27.06
N THR A 8 7.79 -54.16 -26.08
CA THR A 8 8.93 -53.29 -25.69
C THR A 8 8.49 -52.05 -24.91
N SER A 9 9.15 -51.81 -23.77
CA SER A 9 9.42 -50.47 -23.20
C SER A 9 10.81 -50.02 -23.68
N PRO A 10 11.36 -48.83 -23.34
CA PRO A 10 10.81 -47.54 -22.86
C PRO A 10 11.30 -46.35 -23.72
N THR A 11 10.91 -45.09 -23.43
CA THR A 11 11.75 -43.89 -23.68
C THR A 11 11.20 -42.66 -22.95
N GLU A 12 12.14 -41.86 -22.46
CA GLU A 12 11.95 -40.58 -21.79
C GLU A 12 11.32 -39.51 -22.71
N GLY A 13 10.56 -38.60 -22.12
CA GLY A 13 10.06 -37.40 -22.77
C GLY A 13 9.94 -36.26 -21.75
N ALA A 14 10.90 -35.34 -21.79
CA ALA A 14 10.81 -34.04 -21.14
C ALA A 14 9.73 -33.19 -21.82
N THR A 15 8.90 -32.52 -21.02
CA THR A 15 8.19 -31.29 -21.45
C THR A 15 8.22 -30.27 -20.32
N GLU A 16 8.56 -29.05 -20.73
CA GLU A 16 8.74 -27.84 -19.93
C GLU A 16 7.43 -27.33 -19.31
N GLY A 17 7.59 -26.58 -18.21
CA GLY A 17 6.82 -25.35 -18.00
C GLY A 17 5.48 -25.46 -17.26
N ARG A 18 5.49 -25.15 -15.96
CA ARG A 18 4.39 -24.37 -15.36
C ARG A 18 4.94 -23.40 -14.34
N ALA A 19 4.87 -22.11 -14.68
CA ALA A 19 5.05 -21.01 -13.75
C ALA A 19 4.05 -21.11 -12.59
N PRO A 20 4.39 -20.68 -11.36
CA PRO A 20 3.40 -20.52 -10.31
C PRO A 20 2.38 -19.45 -10.75
N SER A 21 1.12 -19.85 -10.84
CA SER A 21 0.01 -18.96 -11.17
C SER A 21 -0.32 -18.07 -9.99
N ALA A 22 -0.58 -16.80 -10.30
CA ALA A 22 -1.12 -15.79 -9.41
C ALA A 22 -2.32 -16.28 -8.58
N GLY A 23 -2.37 -15.83 -7.32
CA GLY A 23 -3.57 -15.77 -6.49
C GLY A 23 -3.95 -17.06 -5.79
N GLU A 24 -3.29 -17.37 -4.66
CA GLU A 24 -3.94 -18.16 -3.62
C GLU A 24 -5.03 -17.28 -2.96
N SER A 25 -6.23 -17.36 -3.51
CA SER A 25 -7.43 -16.85 -2.85
C SER A 25 -7.69 -17.69 -1.60
N ILE A 26 -7.63 -17.05 -0.44
CA ILE A 26 -7.94 -17.65 0.87
C ILE A 26 -9.32 -18.32 0.81
N SER A 27 -9.34 -19.59 1.20
CA SER A 27 -10.54 -20.43 1.25
C SER A 27 -11.51 -19.95 2.33
N THR A 28 -12.81 -20.02 2.05
CA THR A 28 -13.88 -19.69 3.00
C THR A 28 -13.82 -20.52 4.30
N GLU A 29 -13.11 -21.64 4.29
CA GLU A 29 -12.89 -22.52 5.45
C GLU A 29 -11.86 -21.94 6.44
N ASP A 30 -10.87 -21.18 5.97
CA ASP A 30 -9.91 -20.48 6.84
C ASP A 30 -10.58 -19.35 7.63
N ILE A 31 -11.63 -18.75 7.05
CA ILE A 31 -12.51 -17.75 7.68
C ILE A 31 -13.36 -18.37 8.81
N SER A 32 -13.65 -19.68 8.73
CA SER A 32 -14.52 -20.40 9.68
C SER A 32 -13.76 -21.06 10.85
N ALA A 33 -12.43 -21.14 10.81
CA ALA A 33 -11.64 -21.94 11.75
C ALA A 33 -11.12 -21.18 12.99
N GLY A 34 -11.53 -19.92 13.22
CA GLY A 34 -11.19 -19.19 14.43
C GLY A 34 -9.71 -18.78 14.56
N LYS A 35 -8.96 -18.74 13.45
CA LYS A 35 -7.65 -18.09 13.34
C LYS A 35 -7.75 -16.89 12.41
N ALA A 36 -8.02 -15.69 12.93
CA ALA A 36 -7.75 -14.44 12.24
C ALA A 36 -8.39 -13.30 13.03
N TYR A 37 -7.59 -12.38 13.56
CA TYR A 37 -7.79 -10.95 13.32
C TYR A 37 -6.45 -10.22 13.37
N GLU A 38 -6.33 -9.28 12.46
CA GLU A 38 -5.14 -9.01 11.68
C GLU A 38 -4.99 -7.50 11.55
N SER A 39 -4.16 -6.93 12.41
CA SER A 39 -4.09 -5.48 12.57
C SER A 39 -3.86 -4.75 11.24
N GLN A 40 -4.35 -3.53 11.15
CA GLN A 40 -3.97 -2.64 10.05
C GLN A 40 -2.86 -1.72 10.50
N ARG A 41 -1.76 -1.67 9.75
CA ARG A 41 -0.75 -0.63 9.88
C ARG A 41 -1.01 0.48 8.88
N LEU A 42 -0.96 1.71 9.35
CA LEU A 42 -0.94 2.91 8.51
C LEU A 42 0.49 3.46 8.49
N ASP A 43 1.00 3.70 7.29
CA ASP A 43 2.30 4.30 7.05
C ASP A 43 2.16 5.48 6.07
N VAL A 44 2.95 6.53 6.26
CA VAL A 44 3.19 7.56 5.23
C VAL A 44 4.35 7.09 4.37
N ILE A 45 4.21 7.23 3.05
CA ILE A 45 5.26 6.95 2.09
C ILE A 45 5.72 8.25 1.45
N VAL A 46 7.03 8.39 1.27
CA VAL A 46 7.64 9.48 0.51
C VAL A 46 8.40 8.88 -0.66
N SER A 47 8.10 9.38 -1.86
CA SER A 47 8.78 9.04 -3.11
C SER A 47 9.52 10.26 -3.65
N ARG A 48 10.71 10.03 -4.20
CA ARG A 48 11.54 11.06 -4.87
C ARG A 48 10.79 11.66 -6.05
N GLY A 49 11.05 12.94 -6.28
CA GLY A 49 10.57 13.60 -7.49
C GLY A 49 11.31 13.10 -8.74
N ASP A 50 10.59 12.96 -9.84
CA ASP A 50 11.13 12.57 -11.15
C ASP A 50 10.56 13.52 -12.22
N PRO A 51 11.38 14.19 -13.06
CA PRO A 51 12.84 14.06 -13.21
C PRO A 51 13.68 14.87 -12.22
N ILE A 52 13.05 15.67 -11.36
CA ILE A 52 13.74 16.56 -10.42
C ILE A 52 13.36 16.15 -9.00
N ASP A 53 14.32 15.64 -8.24
CA ASP A 53 14.15 15.37 -6.82
C ASP A 53 14.42 16.65 -6.00
N ALA A 54 13.35 17.34 -5.63
CA ALA A 54 13.37 18.52 -4.76
C ALA A 54 12.18 18.46 -3.79
N PRO A 55 12.22 19.16 -2.63
CA PRO A 55 11.20 19.02 -1.60
C PRO A 55 9.75 19.17 -2.10
N GLN A 56 9.49 20.17 -2.94
CA GLN A 56 8.15 20.43 -3.50
C GLN A 56 7.69 19.42 -4.56
N TYR A 57 8.59 18.58 -5.06
CA TYR A 57 8.30 17.56 -6.08
C TYR A 57 8.30 16.14 -5.53
N ARG A 58 8.69 15.95 -4.25
CA ARG A 58 8.54 14.66 -3.59
C ARG A 58 7.06 14.33 -3.42
N HIS A 59 6.69 13.14 -3.86
CA HIS A 59 5.33 12.64 -3.80
C HIS A 59 5.09 11.96 -2.46
N THR A 60 3.91 12.17 -1.88
CA THR A 60 3.56 11.64 -0.56
C THR A 60 2.23 10.93 -0.61
N GLU A 61 2.18 9.78 0.05
CA GLU A 61 1.12 8.80 -0.10
C GLU A 61 0.84 8.11 1.24
N LEU A 62 -0.28 7.42 1.33
CA LEU A 62 -0.63 6.60 2.49
C LEU A 62 -0.67 5.12 2.09
N LEU A 63 -0.11 4.27 2.94
CA LEU A 63 -0.14 2.83 2.78
C LEU A 63 -0.86 2.20 3.96
N ILE A 64 -1.94 1.46 3.68
CA ILE A 64 -2.58 0.58 4.65
C ILE A 64 -2.10 -0.84 4.39
N GLN A 65 -1.53 -1.49 5.40
CA GLN A 65 -1.15 -2.89 5.33
C GLN A 65 -2.00 -3.72 6.29
N HIS A 66 -2.59 -4.79 5.79
CA HIS A 66 -3.32 -5.75 6.60
C HIS A 66 -2.36 -6.86 7.01
N LEU A 67 -2.22 -7.06 8.32
CA LEU A 67 -1.15 -7.86 8.90
C LEU A 67 -1.71 -9.08 9.64
N SER A 68 -1.16 -10.26 9.39
CA SER A 68 -1.43 -11.43 10.21
C SER A 68 -0.96 -11.30 11.64
N GLN A 69 -1.40 -12.26 12.46
CA GLN A 69 -1.08 -12.29 13.89
C GLN A 69 0.44 -12.33 14.16
N ASP A 70 1.22 -12.89 13.24
CA ASP A 70 2.68 -12.91 13.28
C ASP A 70 3.35 -11.69 12.61
N GLY A 71 2.55 -10.73 12.11
CA GLY A 71 3.02 -9.52 11.46
C GLY A 71 3.25 -9.63 9.95
N THR A 72 2.92 -10.77 9.33
CA THR A 72 3.06 -10.94 7.88
C THR A 72 2.05 -10.05 7.14
N VAL A 73 2.51 -9.30 6.13
CA VAL A 73 1.60 -8.52 5.27
C VAL A 73 0.81 -9.48 4.39
N LEU A 74 -0.51 -9.53 4.59
CA LEU A 74 -1.40 -10.33 3.75
C LEU A 74 -1.79 -9.60 2.46
N TRP A 75 -2.15 -8.33 2.59
CA TRP A 75 -2.48 -7.45 1.47
C TRP A 75 -2.37 -5.98 1.88
N ARG A 76 -2.39 -5.10 0.90
CA ARG A 76 -2.17 -3.67 1.10
C ARG A 76 -3.08 -2.80 0.24
N ARG A 77 -3.25 -1.54 0.64
CA ARG A 77 -3.87 -0.49 -0.15
C ARG A 77 -2.99 0.72 -0.12
N TYR A 78 -2.63 1.15 -1.31
CA TYR A 78 -1.91 2.38 -1.58
C TYR A 78 -2.94 3.45 -1.93
N LEU A 79 -2.94 4.58 -1.21
CA LEU A 79 -3.88 5.67 -1.38
C LEU A 79 -3.13 6.99 -1.55
N HIS A 80 -3.47 7.74 -2.58
CA HIS A 80 -2.87 9.06 -2.82
C HIS A 80 -3.82 9.96 -3.61
N VAL A 81 -3.39 11.19 -3.82
CA VAL A 81 -3.95 12.05 -4.87
C VAL A 81 -3.01 12.10 -6.06
N ALA A 82 -3.60 12.05 -7.25
CA ALA A 82 -2.93 12.11 -8.54
C ALA A 82 -3.45 13.31 -9.35
N GLY A 83 -2.64 13.80 -10.28
CA GLY A 83 -2.98 14.93 -11.13
C GLY A 83 -2.07 16.14 -10.88
N ALA A 84 -2.61 17.33 -11.14
CA ALA A 84 -1.88 18.58 -11.01
C ALA A 84 -2.74 19.63 -10.30
N ALA A 85 -2.11 20.73 -9.87
CA ALA A 85 -2.80 21.83 -9.19
C ALA A 85 -4.09 22.26 -9.90
N GLY A 86 -5.23 22.13 -9.19
CA GLY A 86 -6.57 22.42 -9.69
C GLY A 86 -7.34 21.22 -10.28
N PHE A 87 -6.71 20.06 -10.42
CA PHE A 87 -7.26 18.85 -11.06
C PHE A 87 -6.80 17.56 -10.36
N PHE A 88 -6.65 17.58 -9.04
CA PHE A 88 -6.33 16.39 -8.27
C PHE A 88 -7.55 15.47 -8.14
N GLU A 89 -7.29 14.16 -8.21
CA GLU A 89 -8.24 13.09 -7.95
C GLU A 89 -7.64 12.08 -6.97
N ARG A 90 -8.49 11.37 -6.21
CA ARG A 90 -8.04 10.31 -5.30
C ARG A 90 -7.91 9.01 -6.06
N GLU A 91 -6.82 8.30 -5.82
CA GLU A 91 -6.57 6.98 -6.38
C GLU A 91 -6.30 5.97 -5.26
N GLU A 92 -6.72 4.73 -5.49
CA GLU A 92 -6.52 3.59 -4.59
C GLU A 92 -6.04 2.40 -5.44
N LEU A 93 -4.86 1.85 -5.12
CA LEU A 93 -4.22 0.78 -5.88
C LEU A 93 -3.77 -0.37 -4.95
N ASP A 94 -3.68 -1.57 -5.52
CA ASP A 94 -2.97 -2.69 -4.91
C ASP A 94 -1.51 -2.69 -5.41
N TYR A 95 -0.70 -1.84 -4.78
CA TYR A 95 0.66 -1.54 -5.18
C TYR A 95 1.59 -1.46 -3.96
N ASP A 96 2.83 -1.95 -4.10
CA ASP A 96 3.87 -1.85 -3.09
C ASP A 96 4.84 -0.70 -3.42
N PRO A 97 4.68 0.48 -2.82
CA PRO A 97 5.52 1.63 -3.15
C PRO A 97 6.96 1.48 -2.65
N THR A 98 7.20 0.57 -1.68
CA THR A 98 8.55 0.32 -1.14
C THR A 98 9.46 -0.43 -2.13
N SER A 99 8.86 -1.06 -3.14
CA SER A 99 9.58 -1.72 -4.24
C SER A 99 10.00 -0.76 -5.36
N SER A 100 9.54 0.50 -5.33
CA SER A 100 9.86 1.51 -6.32
C SER A 100 11.31 1.95 -6.25
N GLU A 101 11.95 2.20 -7.39
CA GLU A 101 13.26 2.89 -7.43
C GLU A 101 13.15 4.34 -6.93
N LEU A 102 11.96 4.93 -6.93
CA LEU A 102 11.71 6.27 -6.41
C LEU A 102 11.46 6.30 -4.90
N PHE A 103 11.33 5.15 -4.23
CA PHE A 103 11.08 5.11 -2.79
C PHE A 103 12.16 5.87 -2.02
N ALA A 104 11.77 6.94 -1.30
CA ALA A 104 12.67 7.73 -0.47
C ALA A 104 12.63 7.26 0.99
N GLY A 105 11.44 6.92 1.49
CA GLY A 105 11.29 6.43 2.84
C GLY A 105 9.84 6.18 3.25
N LEU A 106 9.69 5.65 4.46
CA LEU A 106 8.42 5.34 5.10
C LEU A 106 8.44 5.88 6.53
N VAL A 107 7.31 6.42 6.98
CA VAL A 107 7.08 6.86 8.36
C VAL A 107 5.93 6.05 8.93
N PRO A 108 6.16 5.21 9.95
CA PRO A 108 5.09 4.51 10.63
C PRO A 108 4.16 5.49 11.36
N VAL A 109 2.85 5.34 11.17
CA VAL A 109 1.86 6.20 11.85
C VAL A 109 1.25 5.47 13.03
N THR A 110 0.55 4.36 12.77
CA THR A 110 -0.14 3.60 13.81
C THR A 110 -0.35 2.15 13.39
N THR A 111 -0.71 1.30 14.35
CA THR A 111 -1.21 -0.05 14.10
C THR A 111 -2.49 -0.27 14.91
N ILE A 112 -3.61 -0.46 14.21
CA ILE A 112 -4.92 -0.65 14.84
C ILE A 112 -5.33 -2.11 14.82
N ALA A 113 -5.93 -2.56 15.93
CA ALA A 113 -6.63 -3.84 15.93
C ALA A 113 -7.88 -3.76 15.06
N VAL A 114 -8.13 -4.80 14.28
CA VAL A 114 -9.36 -4.96 13.49
C VAL A 114 -10.13 -6.17 13.98
N SER A 115 -11.43 -6.19 13.73
CA SER A 115 -12.28 -7.32 14.07
C SER A 115 -12.69 -8.14 12.85
N THR A 116 -12.30 -7.76 11.64
CA THR A 116 -12.46 -8.56 10.40
C THR A 116 -11.42 -8.13 9.37
N SER A 117 -11.10 -9.01 8.41
CA SER A 117 -10.30 -8.63 7.23
C SER A 117 -11.01 -7.58 6.36
N ALA A 118 -12.33 -7.41 6.51
CA ALA A 118 -13.11 -6.41 5.78
C ALA A 118 -13.19 -5.04 6.49
N ASP A 119 -12.47 -4.83 7.59
CA ASP A 119 -12.43 -3.54 8.28
C ASP A 119 -11.87 -2.47 7.33
N ARG A 120 -12.63 -1.38 7.17
CA ARG A 120 -12.30 -0.27 6.26
C ARG A 120 -12.16 1.06 6.98
N ARG A 121 -12.12 1.08 8.31
CA ARG A 121 -12.16 2.34 9.08
C ARG A 121 -11.06 3.32 8.68
N LEU A 122 -9.81 2.86 8.58
CA LEU A 122 -8.70 3.71 8.11
C LEU A 122 -8.93 4.21 6.69
N ARG A 123 -9.27 3.29 5.78
CA ARG A 123 -9.53 3.61 4.37
C ARG A 123 -10.65 4.65 4.24
N ASP A 124 -11.74 4.47 4.96
CA ASP A 124 -12.91 5.35 4.88
C ASP A 124 -12.65 6.71 5.52
N ALA A 125 -11.87 6.77 6.61
CA ALA A 125 -11.41 8.03 7.19
C ALA A 125 -10.52 8.81 6.21
N ILE A 126 -9.53 8.16 5.59
CA ILE A 126 -8.69 8.76 4.54
C ILE A 126 -9.56 9.23 3.36
N TRP A 127 -10.52 8.41 2.93
CA TRP A 127 -11.41 8.75 1.81
C TRP A 127 -12.44 9.84 2.15
N SER A 128 -12.60 10.20 3.41
CA SER A 128 -13.44 11.32 3.82
C SER A 128 -12.73 12.67 3.63
N THR A 129 -11.40 12.66 3.52
CA THR A 129 -10.56 13.85 3.32
C THR A 129 -10.94 14.58 2.03
N PRO A 130 -11.30 15.87 2.09
CA PRO A 130 -11.56 16.67 0.91
C PRO A 130 -10.30 16.88 0.05
N VAL A 131 -10.48 16.90 -1.27
CA VAL A 131 -9.44 17.33 -2.21
C VAL A 131 -9.64 18.81 -2.50
N ASN A 132 -8.64 19.64 -2.19
CA ASN A 132 -8.72 21.08 -2.41
C ASN A 132 -8.15 21.48 -3.78
N ASN A 133 -8.99 21.41 -4.80
CA ASN A 133 -8.67 21.89 -6.15
C ASN A 133 -8.86 23.41 -6.34
N ALA A 134 -9.26 24.16 -5.31
CA ALA A 134 -9.40 25.60 -5.38
C ALA A 134 -8.08 26.34 -5.08
N ASP A 135 -7.24 25.77 -4.22
CA ASP A 135 -5.94 26.30 -3.86
C ASP A 135 -4.84 25.74 -4.79
N ARG A 136 -4.08 26.64 -5.43
CA ARG A 136 -2.99 26.26 -6.35
C ARG A 136 -1.72 25.82 -5.65
N SER A 137 -1.59 26.13 -4.35
CA SER A 137 -0.46 25.70 -3.53
C SER A 137 -0.68 24.34 -2.88
N TRP A 138 -1.94 23.85 -2.89
CA TRP A 138 -2.29 22.56 -2.34
C TRP A 138 -1.78 21.41 -3.22
N ASN A 139 -1.21 20.38 -2.61
CA ASN A 139 -0.63 19.22 -3.29
C ASN A 139 -0.83 17.91 -2.47
N CYS A 140 -0.16 16.83 -2.88
CA CYS A 140 -0.21 15.54 -2.18
C CYS A 140 0.29 15.59 -0.72
N GLN A 141 1.28 16.44 -0.41
CA GLN A 141 1.82 16.61 0.94
C GLN A 141 0.77 17.22 1.87
N ASN A 142 -0.01 18.18 1.37
CA ASN A 142 -1.16 18.71 2.11
C ASN A 142 -2.24 17.65 2.30
N TYR A 143 -2.56 16.89 1.24
CA TYR A 143 -3.56 15.81 1.33
C TYR A 143 -3.21 14.78 2.41
N VAL A 144 -1.95 14.34 2.49
CA VAL A 144 -1.51 13.38 3.52
C VAL A 144 -1.70 13.95 4.92
N GLY A 145 -1.30 15.21 5.15
CA GLY A 145 -1.54 15.88 6.43
C GLY A 145 -3.03 15.95 6.79
N ASP A 146 -3.87 16.41 5.87
CA ASP A 146 -5.33 16.51 6.05
C ASP A 146 -5.98 15.12 6.30
N ALA A 147 -5.47 14.07 5.66
CA ALA A 147 -5.95 12.71 5.82
C ALA A 147 -5.56 12.10 7.17
N LEU A 148 -4.37 12.40 7.69
CA LEU A 148 -3.99 12.01 9.05
C LEU A 148 -4.89 12.69 10.08
N TYR A 149 -5.21 13.97 9.92
CA TYR A 149 -6.19 14.65 10.77
C TYR A 149 -7.58 14.02 10.67
N SER A 150 -8.03 13.63 9.46
CA SER A 150 -9.30 12.92 9.29
C SER A 150 -9.33 11.57 10.03
N CYS A 151 -8.20 10.85 10.07
CA CYS A 151 -8.04 9.64 10.89
C CYS A 151 -8.06 9.94 12.40
N THR A 152 -7.50 11.08 12.82
CA THR A 152 -7.56 11.54 14.21
C THR A 152 -8.98 11.90 14.64
N GLU A 153 -9.73 12.62 13.80
CA GLU A 153 -11.14 12.94 14.04
C GLU A 153 -12.02 11.68 14.15
N ALA A 154 -11.67 10.64 13.38
CA ALA A 154 -12.33 9.33 13.46
C ALA A 154 -11.90 8.50 14.69
N GLY A 155 -10.95 8.98 15.50
CA GLY A 155 -10.43 8.28 16.69
C GLY A 155 -9.58 7.03 16.36
N LEU A 156 -9.01 6.97 15.15
CA LEU A 156 -8.18 5.84 14.70
C LEU A 156 -6.68 6.09 14.90
N VAL A 157 -6.27 7.36 14.93
CA VAL A 157 -4.90 7.82 15.13
C VAL A 157 -4.92 8.89 16.21
N SER A 158 -4.02 8.85 17.18
CA SER A 158 -3.92 9.91 18.19
C SER A 158 -3.33 11.20 17.60
N THR A 159 -3.54 12.34 18.26
CA THR A 159 -2.92 13.61 17.84
C THR A 159 -1.40 13.52 17.82
N GLU A 160 -0.80 12.85 18.80
CA GLU A 160 0.65 12.65 18.89
C GLU A 160 1.19 11.78 17.73
N GLU A 161 0.50 10.70 17.36
CA GLU A 161 0.87 9.89 16.19
C GLU A 161 0.79 10.70 14.89
N THR A 162 -0.23 11.55 14.74
CA THR A 162 -0.37 12.44 13.58
C THR A 162 0.75 13.47 13.50
N GLU A 163 1.06 14.15 14.60
CA GLU A 163 2.15 15.14 14.66
C GLU A 163 3.51 14.49 14.35
N ASN A 164 3.81 13.36 14.97
CA ASN A 164 5.04 12.60 14.71
C ASN A 164 5.14 12.13 13.25
N ALA A 165 4.02 11.72 12.65
CA ALA A 165 3.99 11.31 11.24
C ALA A 165 4.23 12.49 10.28
N ILE A 166 3.65 13.67 10.57
CA ILE A 166 3.86 14.88 9.78
C ILE A 166 5.31 15.36 9.89
N ASP A 167 5.90 15.33 11.09
CA ASP A 167 7.30 15.70 11.32
C ASP A 167 8.23 14.74 10.55
N GLY A 168 8.02 13.42 10.69
CA GLY A 168 8.81 12.44 9.96
C GLY A 168 8.65 12.53 8.44
N MET A 169 7.45 12.83 7.95
CA MET A 169 7.21 13.08 6.53
C MET A 169 7.98 14.32 6.06
N THR A 170 8.00 15.38 6.87
CA THR A 170 8.71 16.62 6.59
C THR A 170 10.22 16.39 6.54
N ASP A 171 10.77 15.63 7.48
CA ASP A 171 12.19 15.25 7.48
C ASP A 171 12.55 14.51 6.19
N LEU A 172 11.76 13.48 5.81
CA LEU A 172 11.96 12.78 4.55
C LEU A 172 11.79 13.68 3.33
N ILE A 173 10.92 14.69 3.35
CA ILE A 173 10.82 15.64 2.24
C ILE A 173 12.07 16.52 2.14
N LEU A 174 12.61 16.97 3.27
CA LEU A 174 13.76 17.86 3.37
C LEU A 174 15.10 17.17 3.09
N GLU A 175 15.16 15.83 3.17
CA GLU A 175 16.31 15.04 2.71
C GLU A 175 16.51 15.06 1.17
N ALA A 176 15.64 15.75 0.42
CA ALA A 176 15.88 16.00 -0.99
C ALA A 176 17.19 16.78 -1.21
N PRO A 177 17.98 16.42 -2.23
CA PRO A 177 19.22 17.14 -2.51
C PRO A 177 18.91 18.59 -2.86
N ASP A 178 19.74 19.50 -2.34
CA ASP A 178 19.74 20.89 -2.79
C ASP A 178 19.98 20.90 -4.31
N LEU A 179 19.13 21.63 -5.05
CA LEU A 179 19.36 21.90 -6.47
C LEU A 179 20.60 22.79 -6.58
N GLY A 180 21.77 22.15 -6.75
CA GLY A 180 23.05 22.82 -6.98
C GLY A 180 23.12 23.56 -8.31
#